data_AF-A0A8X6UTK0-F1
#
_entry.id   AF-A0A8X6UTK0-F1
#
_cell.length_a   1.000
_cell.length_b   1.000
_cell.length_c   1.000
_cell.angle_alpha   90.00
_cell.angle_beta   90.00
_cell.angle_gamma   90.00
#
_symmetry.space_group_name_H-M   'P 1'
#
loop_
_entity.id
_entity.type
_entity.pdbx_description
1 polymer ?
#
loop_
_entity_poly.entity_id
_entity_poly.type
_entity_poly.pdbx_seq_one_letter_code
_entity_poly.pdbx_strand_id
1 'polypeptide(L)'
;MAANIVYVQDLPFSCRGELCRILDLSGQWEELGGIHMAFDLETLSIIRGASLRGESPTWELLNKFSERNGTINQLFLMLARMDNQRGMHVLRSYGISIF
;
A
#
# COMPACT_ATOMS: atom_id res chain seq x y z
N MET A 1 -14.08 23.82 0.60
CA MET A 1 -13.48 23.13 -0.55
C MET A 1 -13.62 21.64 -0.30
N ALA A 2 -14.16 20.87 -1.26
CA ALA A 2 -14.14 19.41 -1.15
C ALA A 2 -12.68 18.94 -1.24
N ALA A 3 -12.25 18.09 -0.31
CA ALA A 3 -10.94 17.44 -0.42
C ALA A 3 -10.95 16.59 -1.70
N ASN A 4 -9.97 16.79 -2.58
CA ASN A 4 -9.83 15.94 -3.76
C ASN A 4 -9.44 14.53 -3.27
N ILE A 5 -10.29 13.54 -3.51
CA ILE A 5 -10.04 12.16 -3.11
C ILE A 5 -9.14 11.53 -4.17
N VAL A 6 -7.92 11.13 -3.76
CA VAL A 6 -6.97 10.46 -4.65
C VAL A 6 -6.86 8.99 -4.27
N TYR A 7 -7.03 8.11 -5.26
CA TYR A 7 -7.07 6.66 -5.06
C TYR A 7 -5.69 6.02 -5.25
N VAL A 8 -5.49 4.83 -4.65
CA VAL A 8 -4.23 4.08 -4.77
C VAL A 8 -3.94 3.65 -6.20
N GLN A 9 -4.98 3.43 -7.03
CA GLN A 9 -4.83 3.16 -8.45
C GLN A 9 -4.16 4.33 -9.21
N ASP A 10 -4.26 5.54 -8.69
CA ASP A 10 -3.70 6.76 -9.30
C ASP A 10 -2.24 7.01 -8.88
N LEU A 11 -1.64 6.13 -8.07
CA LEU A 11 -0.24 6.24 -7.69
C LEU A 11 0.67 6.13 -8.92
N PRO A 12 1.60 7.08 -9.12
CA PRO A 12 2.59 6.98 -10.19
C PRO A 12 3.41 5.70 -10.07
N PHE A 13 3.76 5.12 -11.22
CA PHE A 13 4.48 3.84 -11.29
C PHE A 13 5.76 3.83 -10.44
N SER A 14 6.54 4.91 -10.47
CA SER A 14 7.77 5.05 -9.68
C SER A 14 7.51 5.03 -8.17
N CYS A 15 6.47 5.73 -7.73
CA CYS A 15 6.04 5.77 -6.33
C CYS A 15 5.58 4.39 -5.85
N ARG A 16 4.73 3.74 -6.66
CA ARG A 16 4.23 2.39 -6.38
C ARG A 16 5.36 1.37 -6.33
N GLY A 17 6.30 1.44 -7.27
CA GLY A 17 7.47 0.56 -7.31
C GLY A 17 8.35 0.70 -6.07
N GLU A 18 8.58 1.93 -5.60
CA GLU A 18 9.37 2.16 -4.38
C GLU A 18 8.66 1.67 -3.12
N LEU A 19 7.33 1.85 -3.02
CA LEU A 19 6.53 1.23 -1.96
C LEU A 19 6.65 -0.29 -1.96
N CYS A 20 6.55 -0.92 -3.14
CA CYS A 20 6.71 -2.36 -3.29
C CYS A 20 8.08 -2.80 -2.78
N ARG A 21 9.14 -2.13 -3.21
CA ARG A 21 10.51 -2.44 -2.77
C ARG A 21 10.67 -2.40 -1.24
N ILE A 22 10.11 -1.39 -0.58
CA ILE A 22 10.22 -1.21 0.88
C ILE A 22 9.45 -2.29 1.64
N LEU A 23 8.20 -2.55 1.24
CA LEU A 23 7.29 -3.43 1.96
C LEU A 23 7.55 -4.92 1.66
N ASP A 24 7.98 -5.24 0.44
CA ASP A 24 8.38 -6.62 0.08
C ASP A 24 9.65 -7.01 0.82
N LEU A 25 10.68 -6.15 0.84
CA LEU A 25 11.95 -6.45 1.49
C LEU A 25 11.81 -6.65 3.00
N SER A 26 10.94 -5.88 3.64
CA SER A 26 10.70 -5.94 5.08
C SER A 26 9.65 -7.00 5.48
N GLY A 27 8.91 -7.54 4.52
CA GLY A 27 7.76 -8.41 4.77
C GLY A 27 6.53 -7.68 5.35
N GLN A 28 6.60 -6.37 5.56
CA GLN A 28 5.54 -5.58 6.21
C GLN A 28 4.26 -5.46 5.37
N TRP A 29 4.27 -5.87 4.10
CA TRP A 29 3.06 -5.96 3.29
C TRP A 29 2.00 -6.85 3.95
N GLU A 30 2.41 -7.89 4.67
CA GLU A 30 1.49 -8.84 5.31
C GLU A 30 0.78 -8.21 6.51
N GLU A 31 1.51 -7.48 7.35
CA GLU A 31 0.95 -6.70 8.44
C GLU A 31 0.02 -5.60 7.92
N LEU A 32 0.45 -4.86 6.89
CA LEU A 32 -0.37 -3.86 6.22
C LEU A 32 -1.69 -4.46 5.72
N GLY A 33 -1.62 -5.59 5.03
CA GLY A 33 -2.79 -6.26 4.46
C GLY A 33 -3.73 -6.84 5.50
N GLY A 34 -3.20 -7.59 6.47
CA GLY A 34 -4.01 -8.30 7.46
C GLY A 34 -4.53 -7.41 8.58
N ILE A 35 -3.66 -6.60 9.19
CA ILE A 35 -4.00 -5.81 10.37
C ILE A 35 -4.65 -4.49 9.96
N HIS A 36 -4.08 -3.79 8.98
CA HIS A 36 -4.49 -2.42 8.67
C HIS A 36 -5.53 -2.31 7.56
N MET A 37 -5.49 -3.22 6.57
CA MET A 37 -6.48 -3.28 5.47
C MET A 37 -7.58 -4.34 5.69
N ALA A 38 -7.46 -5.16 6.73
CA ALA A 38 -8.41 -6.21 7.09
C ALA A 38 -8.71 -7.18 5.92
N PHE A 39 -7.67 -7.63 5.21
CA PHE A 39 -7.78 -8.79 4.32
C PHE A 39 -7.73 -10.08 5.13
N ASP A 40 -8.56 -11.05 4.75
CA ASP A 40 -8.60 -12.36 5.39
C ASP A 40 -7.37 -13.21 5.02
N LEU A 41 -7.21 -14.32 5.75
CA LEU A 41 -6.09 -15.24 5.55
C LEU A 41 -6.06 -15.86 4.15
N GLU A 42 -7.22 -16.09 3.55
CA GLU A 42 -7.33 -16.63 2.19
C GLU A 42 -6.74 -15.63 1.18
N THR A 43 -7.14 -14.37 1.25
CA THR A 43 -6.63 -13.31 0.39
C THR A 43 -5.13 -13.11 0.59
N LEU A 44 -4.65 -13.09 1.85
CA LEU A 44 -3.22 -12.95 2.14
C LEU A 44 -2.39 -14.14 1.63
N SER A 45 -2.94 -15.35 1.67
CA SER A 45 -2.29 -16.55 1.12
C SER A 45 -2.12 -16.45 -0.40
N ILE A 46 -3.16 -15.99 -1.11
CA ILE A 46 -3.11 -15.74 -2.55
C ILE A 46 -2.04 -14.69 -2.89
N ILE A 47 -2.02 -13.57 -2.14
CA ILE A 47 -1.02 -12.50 -2.32
C ILE A 47 0.40 -13.03 -2.05
N ARG A 48 0.60 -13.83 -1.01
CA ARG A 48 1.91 -14.44 -0.72
C ARG A 48 2.42 -15.25 -1.90
N GLY A 49 1.52 -15.97 -2.56
CA GLY A 49 1.82 -16.76 -3.76
C GLY A 49 2.42 -15.96 -4.92
N ALA A 50 2.25 -14.63 -4.97
CA ALA A 50 2.90 -13.75 -5.95
C ALA A 50 4.43 -13.88 -5.91
N SER A 51 5.01 -13.99 -4.71
CA SER A 51 6.46 -14.15 -4.53
C SER A 51 6.99 -15.42 -5.20
N LEU A 52 6.19 -16.50 -5.20
CA LEU A 52 6.55 -17.77 -5.84
C LEU A 52 6.57 -17.69 -7.37
N ARG A 53 5.89 -16.69 -7.94
CA ARG A 53 5.89 -16.39 -9.39
C ARG A 53 6.88 -15.30 -9.78
N GLY A 54 7.68 -14.80 -8.83
CA GLY A 54 8.60 -13.67 -9.05
C GLY A 54 7.89 -12.31 -9.11
N GLU A 55 6.66 -12.22 -8.61
CA GLU A 55 5.85 -11.00 -8.56
C GLU A 55 5.92 -10.35 -7.17
N SER A 56 5.64 -9.05 -7.09
CA SER A 56 5.61 -8.30 -5.83
C SER A 56 4.30 -8.57 -5.07
N PRO A 57 4.35 -9.11 -3.84
CA PRO A 57 3.15 -9.25 -3.02
C PRO A 57 2.56 -7.89 -2.61
N THR A 58 3.37 -6.85 -2.39
CA THR A 58 2.85 -5.49 -2.17
C THR A 58 2.09 -4.98 -3.38
N TRP A 59 2.56 -5.24 -4.60
CA TRP A 59 1.85 -4.83 -5.81
C TRP A 59 0.44 -5.44 -5.88
N GLU A 60 0.34 -6.73 -5.62
CA GLU A 60 -0.93 -7.46 -5.57
C GLU A 60 -1.83 -6.97 -4.43
N LEU A 61 -1.26 -6.71 -3.25
CA LEU A 61 -2.00 -6.12 -2.13
C LEU A 61 -2.59 -4.75 -2.51
N LEU A 62 -1.81 -3.89 -3.16
CA LEU A 62 -2.27 -2.57 -3.60
C LEU A 62 -3.31 -2.69 -4.72
N ASN A 63 -3.28 -3.73 -5.57
CA ASN A 63 -4.35 -4.02 -6.52
C ASN A 63 -5.64 -4.35 -5.76
N LYS A 64 -5.58 -5.26 -4.79
CA LYS A 64 -6.73 -5.62 -3.95
C LYS A 64 -7.28 -4.45 -3.15
N PHE A 65 -6.42 -3.57 -2.67
CA PHE A 65 -6.86 -2.36 -1.99
C PHE A 65 -7.51 -1.36 -2.95
N SER A 66 -7.03 -1.28 -4.19
CA SER A 66 -7.65 -0.47 -5.25
C SER A 66 -9.04 -0.98 -5.66
N GLU A 67 -9.25 -2.30 -5.72
CA GLU A 67 -10.57 -2.92 -5.94
C GLU A 67 -11.61 -2.48 -4.89
N ARG A 68 -11.16 -2.11 -3.68
CA ARG A 68 -11.99 -1.59 -2.58
C ARG A 68 -12.06 -0.05 -2.54
N ASN A 69 -11.65 0.64 -3.61
CA ASN A 69 -11.52 2.11 -3.67
C ASN A 69 -10.62 2.70 -2.57
N GLY A 70 -9.56 1.99 -2.20
CA GLY A 70 -8.57 2.45 -1.23
C GLY A 70 -7.91 3.76 -1.67
N THR A 71 -7.79 4.71 -0.75
CA THR A 71 -7.22 6.05 -1.01
C THR A 71 -5.77 6.16 -0.56
N ILE A 72 -5.02 7.08 -1.16
CA ILE A 72 -3.62 7.37 -0.76
C ILE A 72 -3.57 7.82 0.70
N ASN A 73 -4.55 8.60 1.16
CA ASN A 73 -4.63 9.04 2.56
C ASN A 73 -4.85 7.89 3.54
N GLN A 74 -5.72 6.94 3.22
CA GLN A 74 -5.89 5.74 4.04
C GLN A 74 -4.58 4.95 4.09
N LEU A 75 -3.93 4.72 2.95
CA LEU A 75 -2.65 4.02 2.89
C LEU A 75 -1.58 4.75 3.72
N PHE A 76 -1.49 6.07 3.64
CA PHE A 76 -0.56 6.88 4.42
C PHE A 76 -0.81 6.72 5.93
N LEU A 77 -2.06 6.78 6.38
CA LEU A 77 -2.42 6.59 7.79
C LEU A 77 -2.12 5.17 8.28
N MET A 78 -2.29 4.16 7.44
CA MET A 78 -1.93 2.78 7.78
C MET A 78 -0.42 2.63 7.95
N LEU A 79 0.38 3.19 7.03
CA LEU A 79 1.84 3.20 7.14
C LEU A 79 2.32 3.98 8.37
N ALA A 80 1.63 5.07 8.74
CA ALA A 80 1.91 5.80 9.97
C ALA A 80 1.63 4.98 11.24
N ARG A 81 0.57 4.17 11.24
CA ARG A 81 0.25 3.26 12.36
C ARG A 81 1.26 2.12 12.51
N MET A 82 1.91 1.73 11.42
CA MET A 82 3.00 0.74 11.39
C MET A 82 4.39 1.33 11.70
N ASP A 83 4.46 2.64 12.00
CA ASP A 83 5.72 3.40 12.09
C ASP A 83 6.63 3.25 10.86
N ASN A 84 6.03 3.02 9.67
CA ASN A 84 6.78 2.86 8.43
C ASN A 84 7.10 4.23 7.80
N GLN A 85 8.06 4.92 8.42
CA GLN A 85 8.50 6.26 8.00
C GLN A 85 8.97 6.32 6.54
N ARG A 86 9.58 5.23 6.04
CA ARG A 86 10.05 5.15 4.64
C ARG A 86 8.88 5.11 3.66
N GLY A 87 7.89 4.26 3.91
CA GLY A 87 6.68 4.20 3.09
C GLY A 87 5.88 5.51 3.15
N MET A 88 5.78 6.13 4.34
CA MET A 88 5.17 7.46 4.48
C MET A 88 5.91 8.51 3.64
N HIS A 89 7.24 8.50 3.65
CA HIS A 89 8.05 9.45 2.88
C HIS A 89 7.79 9.32 1.37
N VAL A 90 7.67 8.09 0.86
CA VAL A 90 7.34 7.83 -0.56
C VAL A 90 5.99 8.47 -0.95
N LEU A 91 5.00 8.38 -0.07
CA LEU A 91 3.66 8.93 -0.32
C LEU A 91 3.55 10.43 -0.06
N ARG A 92 4.49 11.04 0.68
CA ARG A 92 4.42 12.44 1.11
C ARG A 92 4.27 13.41 -0.05
N SER A 93 4.94 13.14 -1.16
CA SER A 93 4.91 13.98 -2.37
C SER A 93 3.62 13.85 -3.18
N TYR A 94 2.77 12.86 -2.87
CA TYR A 94 1.57 12.53 -3.65
C TYR A 94 0.28 12.63 -2.85
N GLY A 95 0.36 12.57 -1.51
CA GLY A 95 -0.81 12.54 -0.65
C GLY A 95 -1.26 13.89 -0.10
N ILE A 96 -0.40 14.91 0.04
CA ILE A 96 -0.71 16.00 0.97
C ILE A 96 -0.13 17.37 0.50
N SER A 97 -0.96 18.19 -0.14
CA SER A 97 -0.84 19.67 -0.13
C SER A 97 -1.40 20.23 1.18
N ILE A 98 -0.92 19.74 2.33
CA ILE A 98 -1.29 20.27 3.66
C ILE A 98 -0.30 19.77 4.72
N PHE A 99 0.94 20.22 4.65
CA PHE A 99 1.76 20.62 5.80
C PHE A 99 2.75 21.69 5.33
#